data_AF-A0A3M7NE69-F1
#
_entry.id   AF-A0A3M7NE69-F1
#
_cell.length_a   1.000
_cell.length_b   1.000
_cell.length_c   1.000
_cell.angle_alpha   90.00
_cell.angle_beta   90.00
_cell.angle_gamma   90.00
#
_symmetry.space_group_name_H-M   'P 1'
#
loop_
_entity.id
_entity.type
_entity.pdbx_description
1 polymer ?
#
loop_
_entity_poly.entity_id
_entity_poly.type
_entity_poly.pdbx_seq_one_letter_code
_entity_poly.pdbx_strand_id
1 'polypeptide(L)'
;MRLFAIADLHIGHKLNRECLYQLTQHPDDGLIICGDVGEKLDHLRTVFELTTQLFKQVWWVPGNHELYTLPTEKLGPRGEQKYRECVSLANEFGVLTPEDEYVRWDGDGGPCIVAPIFTLYDYSFRPDDVKREDALNWAAQTDIVATDEMLLHPDPYPSRDAWCDALVDGTIPRLEKAATLGLPLIIVNHWPLRQDLVKLVKIPRFSLWCGTKRTEDWHTRFNAKVVVSGHLHIRRTDHIDGVRFEEVSLGYPRQWEDARNRGKNINDLLREILPGPAYKGNEPTRWRPLG
;
A
#
# COMPACT_ATOMS: atom_id res chain seq x y z
N MET A 1 5.32 -13.58 -18.19
CA MET A 1 5.62 -12.29 -17.53
C MET A 1 4.81 -12.22 -16.26
N ARG A 2 5.45 -12.18 -15.10
CA ARG A 2 4.79 -12.17 -13.79
C ARG A 2 4.63 -10.76 -13.25
N LEU A 3 3.70 -10.58 -12.33
CA LEU A 3 3.53 -9.33 -11.59
C LEU A 3 3.75 -9.62 -10.11
N PHE A 4 4.75 -8.97 -9.52
CA PHE A 4 5.06 -9.07 -8.10
C PHE A 4 4.62 -7.83 -7.35
N ALA A 5 4.45 -7.95 -6.03
CA ALA A 5 4.22 -6.82 -5.15
C ALA A 5 4.96 -6.97 -3.82
N ILE A 6 5.33 -5.82 -3.26
CA ILE A 6 5.90 -5.69 -1.92
C ILE A 6 5.53 -4.31 -1.34
N ALA A 7 5.39 -4.22 -0.02
CA ALA A 7 5.12 -2.98 0.69
C ALA A 7 6.03 -2.88 1.92
N ASP A 8 6.02 -1.72 2.58
CA ASP A 8 6.59 -1.55 3.92
C ASP A 8 8.08 -1.95 3.97
N LEU A 9 8.84 -1.48 2.98
CA LEU A 9 10.27 -1.75 2.87
C LEU A 9 11.04 -1.07 4.00
N HIS A 10 10.60 0.09 4.47
CA HIS A 10 11.18 0.84 5.59
C HIS A 10 12.72 0.91 5.54
N ILE A 11 13.27 1.31 4.38
CA ILE A 11 14.73 1.26 4.12
C ILE A 11 15.54 2.33 4.89
N GLY A 12 14.87 3.15 5.69
CA GLY A 12 15.53 3.90 6.76
C GLY A 12 16.23 2.97 7.77
N HIS A 13 15.72 1.75 7.95
CA HIS A 13 16.42 0.71 8.69
C HIS A 13 17.53 0.08 7.84
N LYS A 14 18.77 0.23 8.31
CA LYS A 14 19.99 -0.29 7.65
C LYS A 14 19.84 -1.73 7.14
N LEU A 15 19.27 -2.62 7.95
CA LEU A 15 19.09 -4.02 7.60
C LEU A 15 18.12 -4.24 6.44
N ASN A 16 16.98 -3.53 6.42
CA ASN A 16 16.05 -3.61 5.30
C ASN A 16 16.68 -3.03 4.02
N ARG A 17 17.45 -1.94 4.14
CA ARG A 17 18.21 -1.36 3.01
C ARG A 17 19.26 -2.32 2.46
N GLU A 18 19.99 -3.02 3.32
CA GLU A 18 20.96 -4.05 2.89
C GLU A 18 20.28 -5.22 2.17
N CYS A 19 19.09 -5.62 2.64
CA CYS A 19 18.31 -6.67 2.00
C CYS A 19 17.73 -6.23 0.65
N LEU A 20 17.38 -4.96 0.47
CA LEU A 20 16.92 -4.41 -0.82
C LEU A 20 17.93 -4.70 -1.95
N TYR A 21 19.23 -4.53 -1.70
CA TYR A 21 20.28 -4.79 -2.68
C TYR A 21 20.47 -6.27 -3.05
N GLN A 22 19.73 -7.17 -2.41
CA GLN A 22 19.73 -8.60 -2.73
C GLN A 22 18.61 -8.97 -3.73
N LEU A 23 17.80 -8.00 -4.16
CA LEU A 23 16.80 -8.22 -5.21
C LEU A 23 17.46 -8.76 -6.49
N THR A 24 16.89 -9.82 -7.05
CA THR A 24 17.36 -10.43 -8.30
C THR A 24 16.77 -9.75 -9.53
N GLN A 25 17.37 -9.99 -10.69
CA GLN A 25 16.86 -9.47 -11.96
C GLN A 25 15.57 -10.17 -12.39
N HIS A 26 14.63 -9.37 -12.91
CA HIS A 26 13.30 -9.73 -13.37
C HIS A 26 12.95 -8.97 -14.67
N PRO A 27 13.77 -9.12 -15.74
CA PRO A 27 13.73 -8.23 -16.91
C PRO A 27 12.42 -8.25 -17.69
N ASP A 28 11.58 -9.27 -17.48
CA ASP A 28 10.28 -9.45 -18.13
C ASP A 28 9.08 -9.19 -17.19
N ASP A 29 9.33 -9.04 -15.89
CA ASP A 29 8.28 -9.01 -14.87
C ASP A 29 8.01 -7.57 -14.37
N GLY A 30 6.82 -7.36 -13.82
CA GLY A 30 6.42 -6.12 -13.19
C GLY A 30 6.58 -6.14 -11.67
N LEU A 31 6.77 -4.98 -11.05
CA LEU A 31 6.81 -4.81 -9.60
C LEU A 31 5.88 -3.69 -9.13
N ILE A 32 5.01 -4.01 -8.17
CA ILE A 32 4.22 -3.05 -7.42
C ILE A 32 4.90 -2.78 -6.07
N ILE A 33 5.17 -1.51 -5.78
CA ILE A 33 5.67 -1.02 -4.50
C ILE A 33 4.52 -0.33 -3.77
N CYS A 34 3.93 -1.01 -2.77
CA CYS A 34 2.67 -0.61 -2.16
C CYS A 34 2.86 0.21 -0.86
N GLY A 35 3.58 1.32 -0.98
CA GLY A 35 3.83 2.28 0.09
C GLY A 35 4.86 1.85 1.12
N ASP A 36 5.20 2.81 1.99
CA ASP A 36 6.16 2.68 3.09
C ASP A 36 7.54 2.17 2.67
N VAL A 37 8.07 2.76 1.60
CA VAL A 37 9.47 2.66 1.18
C VAL A 37 10.40 3.21 2.27
N GLY A 38 10.03 4.36 2.83
CA GLY A 38 10.74 5.07 3.90
C GLY A 38 10.34 6.54 3.95
N GLU A 39 10.92 7.31 4.88
CA GLU A 39 10.40 8.65 5.21
C GLU A 39 10.97 9.80 4.36
N LYS A 40 12.09 9.54 3.68
CA LYS A 40 12.89 10.54 2.97
C LYS A 40 12.86 10.33 1.47
N LEU A 41 12.95 11.41 0.70
CA LEU A 41 12.99 11.38 -0.75
C LEU A 41 14.16 10.54 -1.30
N ASP A 42 15.32 10.56 -0.64
CA ASP A 42 16.48 9.73 -0.98
C ASP A 42 16.21 8.21 -0.84
N HIS A 43 15.30 7.82 0.07
CA HIS A 43 14.89 6.43 0.18
C HIS A 43 14.12 6.00 -1.06
N LEU A 44 13.13 6.79 -1.50
CA LEU A 44 12.40 6.53 -2.74
C LEU A 44 13.35 6.49 -3.93
N ARG A 45 14.30 7.45 -4.03
CA ARG A 45 15.28 7.50 -5.12
C ARG A 45 16.08 6.19 -5.19
N THR A 46 16.57 5.72 -4.05
CA THR A 46 17.32 4.47 -3.95
C THR A 46 16.50 3.27 -4.44
N VAL A 47 15.23 3.19 -4.04
CA VAL A 47 14.36 2.07 -4.44
C VAL A 47 13.97 2.15 -5.90
N PHE A 48 13.58 3.31 -6.40
CA PHE A 48 13.18 3.49 -7.81
C PHE A 48 14.35 3.23 -8.75
N GLU A 49 15.53 3.79 -8.48
CA GLU A 49 16.73 3.57 -9.28
C GLU A 49 17.08 2.08 -9.38
N LEU A 50 17.07 1.35 -8.26
CA LEU A 50 17.37 -0.07 -8.26
C LEU A 50 16.28 -0.89 -8.95
N THR A 51 15.01 -0.69 -8.58
CA THR A 51 13.91 -1.55 -9.06
C THR A 51 13.64 -1.37 -10.54
N THR A 52 13.81 -0.17 -11.08
CA THR A 52 13.67 0.09 -12.53
C THR A 52 14.80 -0.50 -13.37
N GLN A 53 15.96 -0.81 -12.77
CA GLN A 53 17.02 -1.59 -13.43
C GLN A 53 16.75 -3.10 -13.39
N LEU A 54 15.94 -3.56 -12.43
CA LEU A 54 15.69 -4.98 -12.20
C LEU A 54 14.38 -5.48 -12.82
N PHE A 55 13.36 -4.63 -12.93
CA PHE A 55 12.02 -4.98 -13.39
C PHE A 55 11.63 -4.20 -14.65
N LYS A 56 10.82 -4.82 -15.51
CA LYS A 56 10.35 -4.23 -16.77
C LYS A 56 9.49 -2.99 -16.57
N GLN A 57 8.61 -3.05 -15.58
CA GLN A 57 7.69 -1.96 -15.25
C GLN A 57 7.51 -1.93 -13.73
N VAL A 58 7.58 -0.73 -13.16
CA VAL A 58 7.38 -0.51 -11.73
C VAL A 58 6.18 0.41 -11.53
N TRP A 59 5.36 0.07 -10.55
CA TRP A 59 4.30 0.93 -10.01
C TRP A 59 4.61 1.24 -8.55
N TRP A 60 4.22 2.43 -8.12
CA TRP A 60 4.32 2.85 -6.72
C TRP A 60 3.04 3.54 -6.28
N VAL A 61 2.65 3.32 -5.02
CA VAL A 61 1.66 4.14 -4.31
C VAL A 61 2.27 4.63 -3.00
N PRO A 62 1.91 5.82 -2.50
CA PRO A 62 2.42 6.33 -1.23
C PRO A 62 1.84 5.54 -0.05
N GLY A 63 2.65 5.32 0.99
CA GLY A 63 2.18 4.98 2.33
C GLY A 63 2.17 6.21 3.24
N ASN A 64 1.93 6.02 4.53
CA ASN A 64 1.97 7.12 5.50
C ASN A 64 3.40 7.61 5.73
N HIS A 65 4.42 6.73 5.67
CA HIS A 65 5.79 7.10 5.98
C HIS A 65 6.39 8.06 4.95
N GLU A 66 6.10 7.90 3.65
CA GLU A 66 6.53 8.87 2.64
C GLU A 66 5.98 10.27 2.90
N LEU A 67 4.82 10.38 3.57
CA LEU A 67 4.14 11.64 3.83
C LEU A 67 4.58 12.30 5.15
N TYR A 68 5.45 11.67 5.94
CA TYR A 68 5.93 12.22 7.21
C TYR A 68 6.92 13.36 7.03
N THR A 69 6.60 14.57 7.49
CA THR A 69 7.60 15.64 7.58
C THR A 69 8.39 15.49 8.89
N LEU A 70 9.64 15.03 8.80
CA LEU A 70 10.44 14.72 9.99
C LEU A 70 10.80 15.99 10.78
N PRO A 71 10.99 15.92 12.11
CA PRO A 71 11.35 17.09 12.91
C PRO A 71 12.66 17.78 12.49
N THR A 72 13.55 17.09 11.78
CA THR A 72 14.77 17.65 11.20
C THR A 72 14.53 18.49 9.94
N GLU A 73 13.33 18.39 9.36
CA GLU A 73 12.90 19.02 8.11
C GLU A 73 11.79 20.03 8.38
N LYS A 74 11.86 20.80 9.48
CA LYS A 74 10.73 21.66 9.93
C LYS A 74 10.18 22.61 8.86
N LEU A 75 11.03 23.07 7.94
CA LEU A 75 10.69 23.94 6.80
C LEU A 75 10.56 23.18 5.47
N GLY A 76 10.64 21.85 5.50
CA GLY A 76 10.46 20.98 4.35
C GLY A 76 8.99 20.87 3.94
N PRO A 77 8.73 20.24 2.78
CA PRO A 77 7.40 20.05 2.24
C PRO A 77 6.50 19.25 3.18
N ARG A 78 5.20 19.52 3.12
CA ARG A 78 4.14 18.93 3.95
C ARG A 78 2.94 18.56 3.08
N GLY A 79 2.13 17.62 3.56
CA GLY A 79 0.87 17.23 2.95
C GLY A 79 0.95 16.97 1.45
N GLU A 80 0.05 17.57 0.68
CA GLU A 80 -0.03 17.39 -0.75
C GLU A 80 1.27 17.80 -1.46
N GLN A 81 1.94 18.87 -1.01
CA GLN A 81 3.22 19.27 -1.61
C GLN A 81 4.26 18.15 -1.48
N LYS A 82 4.35 17.52 -0.29
CA LYS A 82 5.27 16.40 -0.09
C LYS A 82 4.92 15.20 -0.97
N TYR A 83 3.63 14.88 -1.09
CA TYR A 83 3.16 13.85 -2.01
C TYR A 83 3.57 14.14 -3.47
N ARG A 84 3.39 15.38 -3.93
CA ARG A 84 3.76 15.78 -5.30
C ARG A 84 5.27 15.69 -5.56
N GLU A 85 6.11 15.92 -4.56
CA GLU A 85 7.55 15.68 -4.70
C GLU A 85 7.89 14.20 -4.89
N CYS A 86 7.22 13.30 -4.15
CA CYS A 86 7.36 11.86 -4.36
C CYS A 86 6.91 11.44 -5.77
N VAL A 87 5.79 11.97 -6.26
CA VAL A 87 5.29 11.72 -7.63
C VAL A 87 6.29 12.25 -8.67
N SER A 88 6.80 13.47 -8.49
CA SER A 88 7.80 14.06 -9.39
C SER A 88 9.05 13.17 -9.47
N LEU A 89 9.51 12.65 -8.34
CA LEU A 89 10.64 11.73 -8.30
C LEU A 89 10.33 10.40 -9.00
N ALA A 90 9.16 9.81 -8.77
CA ALA A 90 8.76 8.58 -9.46
C ALA A 90 8.79 8.76 -10.98
N ASN A 91 8.31 9.92 -11.46
CA ASN A 91 8.34 10.27 -12.88
C ASN A 91 9.75 10.39 -13.46
N GLU A 92 10.75 10.84 -12.69
CA GLU A 92 12.17 10.87 -13.12
C GLU A 92 12.68 9.46 -13.49
N PHE A 93 12.15 8.42 -12.86
CA PHE A 93 12.53 7.02 -13.08
C PHE A 93 11.54 6.23 -13.95
N GLY A 94 10.46 6.85 -14.45
CA GLY A 94 9.40 6.16 -15.20
C GLY A 94 8.58 5.17 -14.36
N VAL A 95 8.55 5.36 -13.04
CA VAL A 95 7.70 4.59 -12.12
C VAL A 95 6.29 5.14 -12.19
N LEU A 96 5.29 4.27 -12.44
CA LEU A 96 3.89 4.68 -12.56
C LEU A 96 3.26 4.90 -11.17
N THR A 97 2.53 5.99 -11.04
CA THR A 97 1.97 6.50 -9.79
C THR A 97 0.43 6.56 -9.82
N PRO A 98 -0.25 6.87 -8.70
CA PRO A 98 -1.69 7.13 -8.71
C PRO A 98 -2.12 8.28 -9.63
N GLU A 99 -1.20 9.18 -9.99
CA GLU A 99 -1.48 10.34 -10.83
C GLU A 99 -1.48 10.01 -12.33
N ASP A 100 -0.86 8.89 -12.72
CA ASP A 100 -0.74 8.46 -14.12
C ASP A 100 -1.97 7.69 -14.62
N GLU A 101 -2.18 7.67 -15.94
CA GLU A 101 -3.20 6.82 -16.55
C GLU A 101 -2.93 5.34 -16.22
N TYR A 102 -3.97 4.61 -15.83
CA TYR A 102 -3.82 3.20 -15.48
C TYR A 102 -3.47 2.38 -16.70
N VAL A 103 -2.41 1.57 -16.59
CA VAL A 103 -1.83 0.85 -17.71
C VAL A 103 -2.30 -0.59 -17.75
N ARG A 104 -2.41 -1.12 -18.96
CA ARG A 104 -2.67 -2.53 -19.21
C ARG A 104 -1.42 -3.36 -18.95
N TRP A 105 -1.59 -4.49 -18.28
CA TRP A 105 -0.59 -5.52 -18.07
C TRP A 105 -1.01 -6.83 -18.73
N ASP A 106 -0.25 -7.26 -19.75
CA ASP A 106 -0.48 -8.48 -20.53
C ASP A 106 0.36 -9.66 -20.03
N GLY A 107 0.32 -9.92 -18.73
CA GLY A 107 1.10 -10.96 -18.09
C GLY A 107 0.42 -12.33 -18.00
N ASP A 108 1.16 -13.26 -17.39
CA ASP A 108 0.67 -14.58 -17.02
C ASP A 108 -0.51 -14.41 -16.05
N GLY A 109 -1.57 -15.20 -16.22
CA GLY A 109 -2.83 -14.98 -15.51
C GLY A 109 -3.82 -14.07 -16.24
N GLY A 110 -3.45 -13.53 -17.41
CA GLY A 110 -4.36 -12.84 -18.33
C GLY A 110 -4.33 -11.31 -18.22
N PRO A 111 -4.84 -10.60 -19.25
CA PRO A 111 -4.77 -9.15 -19.33
C PRO A 111 -5.59 -8.50 -18.21
N CYS A 112 -5.02 -7.45 -17.62
CA CYS A 112 -5.65 -6.64 -16.58
C CYS A 112 -5.21 -5.19 -16.70
N ILE A 113 -5.86 -4.30 -15.95
CA ILE A 113 -5.40 -2.91 -15.75
C ILE A 113 -4.84 -2.81 -14.33
N VAL A 114 -3.60 -2.33 -14.18
CA VAL A 114 -3.04 -2.03 -12.85
C VAL A 114 -3.40 -0.61 -12.47
N ALA A 115 -4.18 -0.47 -11.40
CA ALA A 115 -4.74 0.78 -10.91
C ALA A 115 -4.11 1.17 -9.55
N PRO A 116 -2.97 1.86 -9.55
CA PRO A 116 -2.44 2.52 -8.36
C PRO A 116 -3.40 3.61 -7.89
N ILE A 117 -3.75 3.59 -6.61
CA ILE A 117 -4.61 4.60 -5.97
C ILE A 117 -3.97 5.08 -4.66
N PHE A 118 -4.43 6.24 -4.19
CA PHE A 118 -4.05 6.82 -2.91
C PHE A 118 -5.30 7.34 -2.22
N THR A 119 -5.66 6.76 -1.07
CA THR A 119 -6.89 7.12 -0.34
C THR A 119 -6.66 7.79 1.00
N LEU A 120 -5.51 7.56 1.65
CA LEU A 120 -5.33 7.87 3.07
C LEU A 120 -6.43 7.18 3.93
N TYR A 121 -6.89 7.83 4.99
CA TYR A 121 -7.93 7.36 5.92
C TYR A 121 -8.71 8.54 6.52
N ASP A 122 -9.91 8.25 7.04
CA ASP A 122 -10.88 9.22 7.57
C ASP A 122 -11.38 8.85 8.99
N TYR A 123 -10.66 7.96 9.69
CA TYR A 123 -11.04 7.47 11.03
C TYR A 123 -12.41 6.78 11.08
N SER A 124 -12.97 6.36 9.94
CA SER A 124 -14.25 5.65 9.87
C SER A 124 -14.16 4.18 10.28
N PHE A 125 -12.96 3.61 10.31
CA PHE A 125 -12.66 2.28 10.87
C PHE A 125 -12.66 2.27 12.41
N ARG A 126 -13.63 2.96 12.99
CA ARG A 126 -13.96 2.95 14.42
C ARG A 126 -15.24 2.13 14.65
N PRO A 127 -15.52 1.69 15.89
CA PRO A 127 -16.83 1.15 16.25
C PRO A 127 -17.96 2.15 15.96
N ASP A 128 -19.13 1.66 15.57
CA ASP A 128 -20.26 2.53 15.17
C ASP A 128 -20.79 3.39 16.32
N ASP A 129 -20.60 2.95 17.57
CA ASP A 129 -20.95 3.68 18.79
C ASP A 129 -19.93 4.76 19.18
N VAL A 130 -18.75 4.78 18.57
CA VAL A 130 -17.73 5.82 18.77
C VAL A 130 -17.94 6.93 17.74
N LYS A 131 -18.20 8.14 18.21
CA LYS A 131 -18.32 9.31 17.32
C LYS A 131 -16.97 9.69 16.73
N ARG A 132 -16.99 10.35 15.57
CA ARG A 132 -15.77 10.81 14.88
C ARG A 132 -14.93 11.74 15.75
N GLU A 133 -15.56 12.70 16.42
CA GLU A 133 -14.92 13.67 17.31
C GLU A 133 -14.21 13.01 18.51
N ASP A 134 -14.72 11.86 18.97
CA ASP A 134 -14.18 11.12 20.10
C ASP A 134 -13.14 10.07 19.69
N ALA A 135 -12.95 9.80 18.39
CA ALA A 135 -12.18 8.66 17.90
C ALA A 135 -10.73 8.64 18.43
N LEU A 136 -10.02 9.77 18.38
CA LEU A 136 -8.65 9.86 18.88
C LEU A 136 -8.56 9.66 20.39
N ASN A 137 -9.49 10.26 21.14
CA ASN A 137 -9.56 10.08 22.59
C ASN A 137 -9.88 8.61 22.94
N TRP A 138 -10.77 7.97 22.17
CA TRP A 138 -11.07 6.56 22.31
C TRP A 138 -9.83 5.70 22.08
N ALA A 139 -9.02 5.92 21.04
CA ALA A 139 -7.77 5.16 20.86
C ALA A 139 -6.75 5.43 21.98
N ALA A 140 -6.62 6.69 22.40
CA ALA A 140 -5.68 7.12 23.45
C ALA A 140 -5.99 6.53 24.84
N GLN A 141 -7.24 6.16 25.14
CA GLN A 141 -7.58 5.45 26.38
C GLN A 141 -6.87 4.10 26.54
N THR A 142 -6.32 3.54 25.47
CA THR A 142 -5.50 2.33 25.48
C THR A 142 -4.05 2.59 25.06
N ASP A 143 -3.58 3.83 25.20
CA ASP A 143 -2.23 4.28 24.85
C ASP A 143 -1.86 4.05 23.37
N ILE A 144 -2.86 4.04 22.47
CA ILE A 144 -2.67 3.88 21.02
C ILE A 144 -2.86 5.23 20.34
N VAL A 145 -1.79 5.75 19.74
CA VAL A 145 -1.80 6.93 18.86
C VAL A 145 -0.83 6.69 17.72
N ALA A 146 -1.25 6.89 16.47
CA ALA A 146 -0.34 6.81 15.33
C ALA A 146 0.60 8.02 15.27
N THR A 147 1.84 7.77 14.85
CA THR A 147 2.84 8.83 14.61
C THR A 147 2.37 9.82 13.55
N ASP A 148 1.51 9.39 12.63
CA ASP A 148 0.81 10.22 11.65
C ASP A 148 0.24 11.49 12.26
N GLU A 149 -0.33 11.42 13.47
CA GLU A 149 -0.94 12.58 14.14
C GLU A 149 0.03 13.75 14.27
N MET A 150 1.32 13.45 14.42
CA MET A 150 2.38 14.44 14.60
C MET A 150 3.14 14.77 13.32
N LEU A 151 3.29 13.80 12.40
CA LEU A 151 4.21 13.91 11.26
C LEU A 151 3.53 13.97 9.89
N LEU A 152 2.35 13.39 9.72
CA LEU A 152 1.61 13.40 8.46
C LEU A 152 0.70 14.63 8.45
N HIS A 153 1.17 15.74 7.93
CA HIS A 153 0.36 16.96 7.88
C HIS A 153 -0.61 16.94 6.67
N PRO A 154 -1.87 17.37 6.81
CA PRO A 154 -2.85 17.29 5.73
C PRO A 154 -2.86 18.51 4.79
N ASP A 155 -1.93 19.45 4.90
CA ASP A 155 -1.93 20.68 4.09
C ASP A 155 -2.11 20.39 2.59
N PRO A 156 -2.93 21.16 1.84
CA PRO A 156 -3.70 22.34 2.26
C PRO A 156 -5.07 22.02 2.88
N TYR A 157 -5.41 20.74 3.05
CA TYR A 157 -6.70 20.31 3.58
C TYR A 157 -6.79 20.59 5.09
N PRO A 158 -7.98 20.90 5.63
CA PRO A 158 -8.15 21.23 7.04
C PRO A 158 -7.95 20.02 7.98
N SER A 159 -8.04 18.80 7.46
CA SER A 159 -7.84 17.56 8.21
C SER A 159 -7.44 16.41 7.28
N ARG A 160 -6.96 15.30 7.85
CA ARG A 160 -6.68 14.06 7.11
C ARG A 160 -7.96 13.46 6.53
N ASP A 161 -9.09 13.61 7.21
CA ASP A 161 -10.42 13.24 6.70
C ASP A 161 -10.76 13.99 5.41
N ALA A 162 -10.60 15.31 5.41
CA ALA A 162 -10.91 16.13 4.24
C ALA A 162 -9.97 15.83 3.07
N TRP A 163 -8.71 15.49 3.36
CA TRP A 163 -7.78 15.02 2.33
C TRP A 163 -8.18 13.64 1.81
N CYS A 164 -8.49 12.69 2.68
CA CYS A 164 -9.02 11.38 2.33
C CYS A 164 -10.26 11.51 1.44
N ASP A 165 -11.19 12.40 1.79
CA ASP A 165 -12.40 12.62 1.03
C ASP A 165 -12.11 13.11 -0.39
N ALA A 166 -11.23 14.10 -0.52
CA ALA A 166 -10.81 14.62 -1.83
C ALA A 166 -10.09 13.56 -2.68
N LEU A 167 -9.24 12.75 -2.06
CA LEU A 167 -8.53 11.65 -2.72
C LEU A 167 -9.49 10.55 -3.22
N VAL A 168 -10.45 10.16 -2.39
CA VAL A 168 -11.48 9.19 -2.76
C VAL A 168 -12.34 9.74 -3.89
N ASP A 169 -12.82 10.97 -3.79
CA ASP A 169 -13.63 11.63 -4.82
C ASP A 169 -12.90 11.74 -6.16
N GLY A 170 -11.60 12.07 -6.14
CA GLY A 170 -10.77 12.12 -7.34
C GLY A 170 -10.47 10.75 -7.95
N THR A 171 -10.46 9.69 -7.15
CA THR A 171 -10.13 8.32 -7.61
C THR A 171 -11.33 7.62 -8.27
N ILE A 172 -12.55 7.85 -7.78
CA ILE A 172 -13.78 7.23 -8.31
C ILE A 172 -13.91 7.36 -9.84
N PRO A 173 -13.87 8.55 -10.47
CA PRO A 173 -14.05 8.67 -11.91
C PRO A 173 -12.91 7.99 -12.71
N ARG A 174 -11.70 7.87 -12.14
CA ARG A 174 -10.59 7.16 -12.77
C ARG A 174 -10.83 5.65 -12.82
N LEU A 175 -11.30 5.07 -11.70
CA LEU A 175 -11.68 3.67 -11.63
C LEU A 175 -12.90 3.36 -12.51
N GLU A 176 -13.89 4.25 -12.54
CA GLU A 176 -15.05 4.12 -13.43
C GLU A 176 -14.63 4.10 -14.91
N LYS A 177 -13.78 5.04 -15.32
CA LYS A 177 -13.18 5.07 -16.67
C LYS A 177 -12.45 3.76 -16.98
N ALA A 178 -11.60 3.28 -16.08
CA ALA A 178 -10.85 2.05 -16.29
C ALA A 178 -11.76 0.81 -16.38
N ALA A 179 -12.80 0.73 -15.56
CA ALA A 179 -13.77 -0.36 -15.59
C ALA A 179 -14.50 -0.46 -16.94
N THR A 180 -14.68 0.64 -17.68
CA THR A 180 -15.29 0.62 -19.02
C THR A 180 -14.47 -0.16 -20.06
N LEU A 181 -13.18 -0.40 -19.80
CA LEU A 181 -12.31 -1.17 -20.70
C LEU A 181 -12.64 -2.67 -20.73
N GLY A 182 -13.49 -3.16 -19.82
CA GLY A 182 -13.93 -4.55 -19.76
C GLY A 182 -12.86 -5.55 -19.34
N LEU A 183 -11.69 -5.05 -18.89
CA LEU A 183 -10.62 -5.85 -18.30
C LEU A 183 -10.73 -5.82 -16.77
N PRO A 184 -10.38 -6.91 -16.06
CA PRO A 184 -10.32 -6.89 -14.61
C PRO A 184 -9.26 -5.90 -14.11
N LEU A 185 -9.52 -5.28 -12.95
CA LEU A 185 -8.57 -4.38 -12.31
C LEU A 185 -7.68 -5.11 -11.29
N ILE A 186 -6.44 -4.65 -11.16
CA ILE A 186 -5.62 -4.86 -9.97
C ILE A 186 -5.57 -3.52 -9.24
N ILE A 187 -6.32 -3.40 -8.16
CA ILE A 187 -6.38 -2.15 -7.38
C ILE A 187 -5.26 -2.20 -6.34
N VAL A 188 -4.39 -1.20 -6.34
CA VAL A 188 -3.23 -1.12 -5.44
C VAL A 188 -3.39 0.09 -4.55
N ASN A 189 -3.45 -0.11 -3.24
CA ASN A 189 -3.54 0.97 -2.26
C ASN A 189 -2.77 0.59 -0.99
N HIS A 190 -1.99 1.50 -0.42
CA HIS A 190 -1.25 1.16 0.79
C HIS A 190 -2.19 0.75 1.95
N TRP A 191 -3.27 1.50 2.16
CA TRP A 191 -4.31 1.18 3.13
C TRP A 191 -5.28 0.10 2.62
N PRO A 192 -5.65 -0.90 3.44
CA PRO A 192 -6.73 -1.83 3.11
C PRO A 192 -8.03 -1.11 2.72
N LEU A 193 -8.71 -1.61 1.68
CA LEU A 193 -9.98 -1.02 1.20
C LEU A 193 -11.20 -1.45 2.01
N ARG A 194 -11.03 -2.34 2.99
CA ARG A 194 -12.13 -2.87 3.82
C ARG A 194 -11.72 -2.94 5.27
N GLN A 195 -12.64 -2.63 6.16
CA GLN A 195 -12.46 -2.68 7.61
C GLN A 195 -12.29 -4.11 8.10
N ASP A 196 -13.00 -5.08 7.52
CA ASP A 196 -12.92 -6.49 7.91
C ASP A 196 -11.57 -7.15 7.58
N LEU A 197 -10.75 -6.50 6.75
CA LEU A 197 -9.37 -6.87 6.52
C LEU A 197 -8.44 -6.40 7.66
N VAL A 198 -8.81 -5.40 8.43
CA VAL A 198 -8.00 -4.83 9.52
C VAL A 198 -8.16 -5.67 10.80
N LYS A 199 -7.46 -6.81 10.88
CA LYS A 199 -7.50 -7.75 12.01
C LYS A 199 -6.29 -7.54 12.95
N LEU A 200 -6.34 -6.47 13.74
CA LEU A 200 -5.26 -6.07 14.65
C LEU A 200 -5.47 -6.62 16.07
N VAL A 201 -4.92 -7.81 16.37
CA VAL A 201 -5.16 -8.48 17.67
C VAL A 201 -4.54 -7.72 18.85
N LYS A 202 -3.32 -7.19 18.68
CA LYS A 202 -2.56 -6.56 19.78
C LYS A 202 -2.91 -5.09 20.01
N ILE A 203 -3.34 -4.40 18.96
CA ILE A 203 -3.58 -2.96 18.93
C ILE A 203 -4.88 -2.64 18.17
N PRO A 204 -6.04 -3.18 18.59
CA PRO A 204 -7.27 -3.10 17.81
C PRO A 204 -7.72 -1.66 17.52
N ARG A 205 -7.47 -0.71 18.43
CA ARG A 205 -7.85 0.70 18.24
C ARG A 205 -6.97 1.45 17.24
N PHE A 206 -5.88 0.83 16.75
CA PHE A 206 -5.09 1.39 15.66
C PHE A 206 -5.84 1.35 14.31
N SER A 207 -6.97 0.64 14.24
CA SER A 207 -7.82 0.58 13.04
C SER A 207 -8.23 1.94 12.50
N LEU A 208 -8.28 2.99 13.33
CA LEU A 208 -8.60 4.36 12.92
C LEU A 208 -7.75 4.89 11.77
N TRP A 209 -6.47 4.49 11.73
CA TRP A 209 -5.50 4.97 10.74
C TRP A 209 -5.33 4.01 9.55
N CYS A 210 -6.21 3.00 9.43
CA CYS A 210 -6.03 1.89 8.49
C CYS A 210 -6.89 1.97 7.21
N GLY A 211 -7.69 3.02 7.02
CA GLY A 211 -8.47 3.21 5.78
C GLY A 211 -9.77 3.97 5.98
N THR A 212 -10.69 3.82 5.02
CA THR A 212 -12.01 4.45 5.01
C THR A 212 -13.11 3.45 4.61
N LYS A 213 -14.30 3.57 5.20
CA LYS A 213 -15.49 2.78 4.83
C LYS A 213 -16.01 3.11 3.42
N ARG A 214 -15.58 4.21 2.81
CA ARG A 214 -16.02 4.64 1.48
C ARG A 214 -15.56 3.73 0.33
N THR A 215 -14.60 2.85 0.59
CA THR A 215 -14.00 1.95 -0.40
C THR A 215 -14.41 0.48 -0.25
N GLU A 216 -15.33 0.18 0.68
CA GLU A 216 -15.71 -1.18 1.08
C GLU A 216 -16.18 -2.09 -0.07
N ASP A 217 -16.82 -1.51 -1.09
CA ASP A 217 -17.39 -2.22 -2.23
C ASP A 217 -16.53 -2.14 -3.49
N TRP A 218 -15.39 -1.43 -3.48
CA TRP A 218 -14.60 -1.11 -4.66
C TRP A 218 -14.07 -2.35 -5.39
N HIS A 219 -13.76 -3.43 -4.65
CA HIS A 219 -13.32 -4.70 -5.22
C HIS A 219 -14.38 -5.30 -6.15
N THR A 220 -15.66 -5.23 -5.77
CA THR A 220 -16.77 -5.70 -6.61
C THR A 220 -17.25 -4.65 -7.61
N ARG A 221 -17.41 -3.40 -7.17
CA ARG A 221 -17.93 -2.28 -7.98
C ARG A 221 -17.07 -2.03 -9.22
N PHE A 222 -15.76 -2.17 -9.10
CA PHE A 222 -14.82 -1.94 -10.19
C PHE A 222 -14.22 -3.22 -10.76
N ASN A 223 -14.85 -4.38 -10.55
CA ASN A 223 -14.44 -5.66 -11.13
C ASN A 223 -12.95 -5.97 -10.87
N ALA A 224 -12.52 -5.79 -9.63
CA ALA A 224 -11.16 -6.11 -9.23
C ALA A 224 -10.95 -7.63 -9.23
N LYS A 225 -9.83 -8.06 -9.79
CA LYS A 225 -9.36 -9.45 -9.68
C LYS A 225 -8.48 -9.65 -8.46
N VAL A 226 -7.65 -8.64 -8.16
CA VAL A 226 -6.82 -8.61 -6.96
C VAL A 226 -6.83 -7.20 -6.38
N VAL A 227 -6.89 -7.09 -5.06
CA VAL A 227 -6.60 -5.87 -4.32
C VAL A 227 -5.31 -6.06 -3.53
N VAL A 228 -4.35 -5.15 -3.68
CA VAL A 228 -3.03 -5.23 -3.05
C VAL A 228 -2.90 -4.11 -2.02
N SER A 229 -2.48 -4.45 -0.80
CA SER A 229 -2.23 -3.49 0.27
C SER A 229 -0.99 -3.81 1.11
N GLY A 230 -0.56 -2.83 1.91
CA GLY A 230 0.50 -2.97 2.92
C GLY A 230 -0.01 -2.55 4.29
N HIS A 231 0.72 -1.66 4.95
CA HIS A 231 0.37 -0.88 6.15
C HIS A 231 0.26 -1.68 7.44
N LEU A 232 -0.41 -2.84 7.42
CA LEU A 232 -0.71 -3.60 8.63
C LEU A 232 0.53 -4.34 9.16
N HIS A 233 1.50 -4.65 8.30
CA HIS A 233 2.63 -5.53 8.57
C HIS A 233 2.17 -6.95 8.95
N ILE A 234 1.07 -7.40 8.35
CA ILE A 234 0.46 -8.72 8.59
C ILE A 234 0.21 -9.42 7.25
N ARG A 235 1.30 -9.91 6.67
CA ARG A 235 1.30 -10.68 5.41
C ARG A 235 0.29 -11.80 5.42
N ARG A 236 -0.66 -11.73 4.48
CA ARG A 236 -1.69 -12.76 4.29
C ARG A 236 -2.38 -12.62 2.94
N THR A 237 -3.16 -13.64 2.61
CA THR A 237 -4.11 -13.65 1.50
C THR A 237 -5.52 -13.88 2.04
N ASP A 238 -6.47 -13.05 1.62
CA ASP A 238 -7.90 -13.25 1.87
C ASP A 238 -8.65 -13.41 0.54
N HIS A 239 -9.82 -14.05 0.58
CA HIS A 239 -10.77 -14.06 -0.52
C HIS A 239 -12.12 -13.57 -0.02
N ILE A 240 -12.64 -12.50 -0.61
CA ILE A 240 -13.91 -11.88 -0.23
C ILE A 240 -14.66 -11.58 -1.53
N ASP A 241 -15.91 -12.03 -1.63
CA ASP A 241 -16.77 -11.87 -2.83
C ASP A 241 -16.12 -12.38 -4.13
N GLY A 242 -15.28 -13.43 -4.01
CA GLY A 242 -14.53 -14.00 -5.13
C GLY A 242 -13.29 -13.20 -5.55
N VAL A 243 -12.99 -12.07 -4.90
CA VAL A 243 -11.79 -11.25 -5.15
C VAL A 243 -10.69 -11.62 -4.16
N ARG A 244 -9.45 -11.70 -4.65
CA ARG A 244 -8.27 -11.97 -3.82
C ARG A 244 -7.71 -10.67 -3.25
N PHE A 245 -7.47 -10.63 -1.96
CA PHE A 245 -6.81 -9.53 -1.26
C PHE A 245 -5.43 -9.99 -0.80
N GLU A 246 -4.40 -9.21 -1.09
CA GLU A 246 -3.02 -9.54 -0.75
C GLU A 246 -2.42 -8.44 0.11
N GLU A 247 -2.13 -8.77 1.37
CA GLU A 247 -1.28 -7.94 2.22
C GLU A 247 0.18 -8.39 2.00
N VAL A 248 1.01 -7.45 1.55
CA VAL A 248 2.34 -7.71 0.97
C VAL A 248 3.48 -7.01 1.73
N SER A 249 3.27 -6.65 2.99
CA SER A 249 4.27 -5.94 3.79
C SER A 249 5.53 -6.76 4.05
N LEU A 250 6.71 -6.15 3.88
CA LEU A 250 7.97 -6.66 4.45
C LEU A 250 8.00 -6.38 5.96
N GLY A 251 7.77 -5.11 6.32
CA GLY A 251 7.75 -4.62 7.69
C GLY A 251 9.15 -4.35 8.26
N TYR A 252 9.18 -3.95 9.53
CA TYR A 252 10.42 -3.66 10.26
C TYR A 252 11.30 -4.91 10.41
N PRO A 253 12.63 -4.76 10.56
CA PRO A 253 13.58 -5.87 10.68
C PRO A 253 13.17 -7.06 11.58
N ARG A 254 12.54 -6.78 12.73
CA ARG A 254 12.11 -7.82 13.68
C ARG A 254 10.87 -8.59 13.22
N GLN A 255 10.01 -7.98 12.38
CA GLN A 255 8.74 -8.59 11.94
C GLN A 255 8.92 -9.64 10.84
N TRP A 256 10.10 -9.72 10.23
CA TRP A 256 10.44 -10.75 9.26
C TRP A 256 11.76 -11.47 9.62
N GLU A 257 12.16 -11.38 10.89
CA GLU A 257 13.34 -12.08 11.43
C GLU A 257 13.17 -13.61 11.39
N ASP A 258 11.98 -14.16 11.70
CA ASP A 258 11.74 -15.60 11.58
C ASP A 258 11.89 -16.09 10.12
N ALA A 259 11.46 -15.30 9.14
CA ALA A 259 11.68 -15.60 7.73
C ALA A 259 13.18 -15.69 7.41
N ARG A 260 13.95 -14.67 7.81
CA ARG A 260 15.41 -14.66 7.63
C ARG A 260 16.14 -15.80 8.33
N ASN A 261 15.74 -16.13 9.55
CA ASN A 261 16.30 -17.25 10.31
C ASN A 261 16.06 -18.60 9.64
N ARG A 262 15.02 -18.70 8.79
CA ARG A 262 14.73 -19.87 7.97
C ARG A 262 15.37 -19.81 6.57
N GLY A 263 16.31 -18.88 6.37
CA GLY A 263 17.05 -18.72 5.11
C GLY A 263 16.28 -17.98 4.02
N LYS A 264 15.15 -17.33 4.34
CA LYS A 264 14.40 -16.52 3.39
C LYS A 264 15.02 -15.14 3.22
N ASN A 265 14.97 -14.60 2.01
CA ASN A 265 15.41 -13.25 1.70
C ASN A 265 14.29 -12.41 1.06
N ILE A 266 14.59 -11.20 0.63
CA ILE A 266 13.60 -10.29 0.05
C ILE A 266 12.89 -10.87 -1.18
N ASN A 267 13.58 -11.68 -1.99
CA ASN A 267 13.02 -12.29 -3.20
C ASN A 267 11.96 -13.35 -2.86
N ASP A 268 12.12 -14.06 -1.74
CA ASP A 268 11.10 -14.98 -1.24
C ASP A 268 9.85 -14.25 -0.73
N LEU A 269 9.99 -12.97 -0.36
CA LEU A 269 8.91 -12.17 0.21
C LEU A 269 8.19 -11.31 -0.85
N LEU A 270 8.67 -11.32 -2.10
CA LEU A 270 7.91 -10.78 -3.22
C LEU A 270 6.63 -11.60 -3.41
N ARG A 271 5.47 -10.96 -3.23
CA ARG A 271 4.18 -11.63 -3.44
C ARG A 271 3.91 -11.72 -4.94
N GLU A 272 3.73 -12.93 -5.45
CA GLU A 272 3.24 -13.12 -6.82
C GLU A 272 1.74 -12.74 -6.89
N ILE A 273 1.47 -11.59 -7.51
CA ILE A 273 0.13 -11.08 -7.77
C ILE A 273 -0.45 -11.74 -9.01
N LEU A 274 0.31 -11.81 -10.10
CA LEU A 274 -0.08 -12.55 -11.30
C LEU A 274 1.04 -13.50 -11.76
N PRO A 275 0.72 -14.76 -12.10
CA PRO A 275 -0.62 -15.36 -12.12
C PRO A 275 -1.21 -15.60 -10.72
N GLY A 276 -0.34 -15.70 -9.71
CA GLY A 276 -0.71 -15.96 -8.33
C GLY A 276 -1.23 -17.39 -8.11
N PRO A 277 -1.50 -17.78 -6.85
CA PRO A 277 -2.09 -19.08 -6.56
C PRO A 277 -3.47 -19.25 -7.22
N ALA A 278 -3.75 -20.46 -7.71
CA ALA A 278 -5.07 -20.81 -8.20
C ALA A 278 -6.09 -20.74 -7.06
N TYR A 279 -7.14 -19.94 -7.23
CA TYR A 279 -8.25 -19.85 -6.29
C TYR A 279 -9.12 -21.11 -6.37
N LYS A 280 -9.30 -21.82 -5.24
CA LYS A 280 -10.10 -23.05 -5.20
C LYS A 280 -11.54 -22.86 -4.71
N GLY A 281 -11.96 -21.62 -4.44
CA GLY A 281 -13.29 -21.30 -3.90
C GLY A 281 -13.35 -21.42 -2.38
N ASN A 282 -13.98 -20.45 -1.71
CA ASN A 282 -14.24 -20.42 -0.25
C ASN A 282 -12.98 -20.71 0.60
N GLU A 283 -11.84 -20.16 0.20
CA GLU A 283 -10.59 -20.36 0.94
C GLU A 283 -10.57 -19.49 2.21
N PRO A 284 -10.19 -20.05 3.38
CA PRO A 284 -10.00 -19.25 4.59
C PRO A 284 -8.81 -18.29 4.42
N THR A 285 -8.72 -17.28 5.28
CA THR A 285 -7.55 -16.41 5.38
C THR A 285 -6.27 -17.26 5.48
N ARG A 286 -5.33 -17.03 4.56
CA ARG A 286 -4.02 -17.67 4.54
C ARG A 286 -2.98 -16.71 5.10
N TRP A 287 -2.53 -16.97 6.33
CA TRP A 287 -1.42 -16.23 6.94
C TRP A 287 -0.09 -16.58 6.29
N ARG A 288 0.75 -15.57 6.05
CA ARG A 288 2.04 -15.70 5.32
C ARG A 288 3.21 -15.07 6.09
N PRO A 289 3.48 -15.49 7.34
CA PRO A 289 4.54 -14.88 8.14
C PRO A 289 5.94 -15.03 7.49
N LEU A 290 6.12 -16.03 6.62
CA LEU A 290 7.39 -16.39 5.98
C LEU A 290 7.47 -16.03 4.47
N GLY A 291 6.47 -15.35 3.92
CA GLY A 291 6.31 -15.11 2.47
C GLY A 291 5.08 -15.79 1.86
#